data_AF-A0AAE0AV04-F1
#
_entry.id   AF-A0AAE0AV04-F1
#
_cell.length_a   1.000
_cell.length_b   1.000
_cell.length_c   1.000
_cell.angle_alpha   90.00
_cell.angle_beta   90.00
_cell.angle_gamma   90.00
#
_symmetry.space_group_name_H-M   'P 1'
#
loop_
_entity.id
_entity.type
_entity.pdbx_description
1 polymer ?
#
loop_
_entity_poly.entity_id
_entity_poly.type
_entity_poly.pdbx_seq_one_letter_code
_entity_poly.pdbx_strand_id
1 'polypeptide(L)'
;MKFVDFSSDFYKTSTLLESYSGVIFPVGHPSEWNTLGEVLFEVVLPPEWRAQAGRRRKNRVPSAGEHGRRSRYCTICKKSGHNRQNCSNPPADQQGNVPNPQTDPPQPRRCKCKSCGQEGHNKRMCPTRPYDDPTKPANDDI
;
A
#
# COMPACT_ATOMS: atom_id res chain seq x y z
N MET A 1 -52.16 -17.55 24.23
CA MET A 1 -51.43 -17.80 22.97
C MET A 1 -50.00 -18.17 23.37
N LYS A 2 -49.52 -19.38 23.08
CA LYS A 2 -48.16 -19.81 23.46
C LYS A 2 -47.23 -19.48 22.30
N PHE A 3 -46.21 -18.67 22.56
CA PHE A 3 -45.14 -18.41 21.61
C PHE A 3 -44.20 -19.62 21.63
N VAL A 4 -43.95 -20.20 20.46
CA VAL A 4 -43.08 -21.37 20.31
C VAL A 4 -41.83 -20.90 19.58
N ASP A 5 -40.67 -21.03 20.20
CA ASP A 5 -39.40 -20.76 19.54
C ASP A 5 -39.15 -21.83 18.47
N PHE A 6 -39.08 -21.41 17.20
CA PHE A 6 -38.71 -22.28 16.08
C PHE A 6 -37.17 -22.42 15.93
N SER A 7 -36.41 -21.67 16.73
CA SER A 7 -34.95 -21.69 16.68
C SER A 7 -34.40 -22.58 17.79
N SER A 8 -33.41 -23.40 17.46
CA SER A 8 -32.63 -24.12 18.46
C SER A 8 -31.80 -23.15 19.29
N ASP A 9 -31.59 -23.46 20.56
CA ASP A 9 -30.79 -22.65 21.49
C ASP A 9 -29.35 -22.40 20.99
N PHE A 10 -28.82 -23.26 20.11
CA PHE A 10 -27.52 -23.09 19.47
C PHE A 10 -27.37 -21.76 18.70
N TYR A 11 -28.48 -21.18 18.22
CA TYR A 11 -28.45 -19.92 17.47
C TYR A 11 -28.72 -18.68 18.33
N LYS A 12 -28.83 -18.84 19.65
CA LYS A 12 -29.01 -17.71 20.57
C LYS A 12 -27.68 -17.00 20.82
N THR A 13 -27.73 -15.69 20.96
CA THR A 13 -26.55 -14.85 21.26
C THR A 13 -25.90 -15.22 22.59
N SER A 14 -26.68 -15.68 23.56
CA SER A 14 -26.19 -16.20 24.84
C SER A 14 -25.24 -17.38 24.64
N THR A 15 -25.64 -18.34 23.81
CA THR A 15 -24.86 -19.55 23.51
C THR A 15 -23.58 -19.20 22.76
N LEU A 16 -23.65 -18.24 21.83
CA LEU A 16 -22.46 -17.72 21.16
C LEU A 16 -21.50 -17.09 22.18
N LEU A 17 -21.97 -16.19 23.03
CA LEU A 17 -21.13 -15.51 24.02
C LEU A 17 -20.48 -16.51 24.99
N GLU A 18 -21.25 -17.49 25.47
CA GLU A 18 -20.76 -18.54 26.36
C GLU A 18 -19.67 -19.38 25.70
N SER A 19 -19.81 -19.71 24.41
CA SER A 19 -18.80 -20.47 23.66
C SER A 19 -17.45 -19.74 23.55
N TYR A 20 -17.45 -18.40 23.57
CA TYR A 20 -16.26 -17.55 23.55
C TYR A 20 -15.91 -16.95 24.92
N SER A 21 -16.58 -17.38 25.99
CA SER A 21 -16.33 -16.86 27.36
C SER A 21 -15.01 -17.37 27.97
N GLY A 22 -14.37 -18.35 27.33
CA GLY A 22 -13.07 -18.87 27.74
C GLY A 22 -11.97 -17.80 27.68
N VAL A 23 -10.99 -17.92 28.57
CA VAL A 23 -9.81 -17.04 28.58
C VAL A 23 -8.95 -17.34 27.35
N ILE A 24 -8.77 -16.35 26.48
CA ILE A 24 -7.78 -16.41 25.40
C ILE A 24 -6.45 -15.97 26.00
N PHE A 25 -5.55 -16.93 26.23
CA PHE A 25 -4.20 -16.61 26.67
C PHE A 25 -3.43 -15.92 25.52
N PRO A 26 -2.69 -14.84 25.80
CA PRO A 26 -1.79 -14.27 24.80
C PRO A 26 -0.75 -15.32 24.43
N VAL A 27 -0.39 -15.35 23.14
CA VAL A 27 0.73 -16.17 22.68
C VAL A 27 2.01 -15.56 23.27
N GLY A 28 2.76 -16.35 24.06
CA GLY A 28 4.01 -15.93 24.69
C GLY A 28 5.10 -15.60 23.68
N HIS A 29 6.18 -14.97 24.13
CA HIS A 29 7.30 -14.63 23.25
C HIS A 29 7.93 -15.91 22.66
N PRO A 30 8.36 -15.95 21.38
CA PRO A 30 8.96 -17.14 20.78
C PRO A 30 10.13 -17.76 21.56
N SER A 31 10.86 -16.95 22.35
CA SER A 31 11.94 -17.43 23.23
C SER A 31 11.48 -18.26 24.42
N GLU A 32 10.21 -18.16 24.82
CA GLU A 32 9.61 -18.93 25.91
C GLU A 32 9.06 -20.27 25.43
N TRP A 33 9.05 -20.50 24.12
CA TRP A 33 8.49 -21.72 23.55
C TRP A 33 9.48 -22.86 23.70
N ASN A 34 9.05 -23.97 24.31
CA ASN A 34 9.82 -25.21 24.36
C ASN A 34 9.80 -25.89 22.99
N THR A 35 10.62 -25.37 22.06
CA THR A 35 10.78 -25.90 20.71
C THR A 35 12.03 -26.76 20.64
N LEU A 36 11.90 -27.97 20.06
CA LEU A 36 13.05 -28.85 19.85
C LEU A 36 14.01 -28.20 18.84
N GLY A 37 15.31 -28.36 19.05
CA GLY A 37 16.34 -27.79 18.18
C GLY A 37 16.11 -28.13 16.70
N GLU A 38 15.66 -29.34 16.40
CA GLU A 38 15.31 -29.79 15.04
C GLU A 38 14.28 -28.89 14.35
N VAL A 39 13.25 -28.43 15.08
CA VAL A 39 12.19 -27.56 14.56
C VAL A 39 12.69 -26.12 14.39
N LEU A 40 13.61 -25.66 15.25
CA LEU A 40 14.22 -24.33 15.13
C LEU A 40 15.09 -24.19 13.87
N PHE A 41 15.70 -25.29 13.43
CA PHE A 41 16.54 -25.32 12.23
C PHE A 41 15.77 -25.64 10.94
N GLU A 42 14.50 -26.05 11.03
CA GLU A 42 13.68 -26.33 9.86
C GLU A 42 13.23 -25.03 9.19
N VAL A 43 13.85 -24.72 8.05
CA VAL A 43 13.42 -23.61 7.19
C VAL A 43 12.25 -24.09 6.33
N VAL A 44 11.02 -23.89 6.79
CA VAL A 44 9.82 -24.14 6.00
C VAL A 44 9.65 -23.02 4.98
N LEU A 45 10.01 -23.29 3.73
CA LEU A 45 9.73 -22.37 2.63
C LEU A 45 8.23 -22.42 2.27
N PRO A 46 7.60 -21.28 1.93
CA PRO A 46 6.28 -21.32 1.35
C PRO A 46 6.29 -22.17 0.08
N PRO A 47 5.18 -22.84 -0.25
CA PRO A 47 5.07 -23.55 -1.52
C PRO A 47 5.36 -22.58 -2.66
N GLU A 48 5.97 -23.08 -3.75
CA GLU A 48 6.24 -22.25 -4.91
C GLU A 48 4.96 -21.63 -5.45
N TRP A 49 4.78 -20.33 -5.18
CA TRP A 49 3.65 -19.58 -5.69
C TRP A 49 3.89 -19.24 -7.16
N ARG A 50 3.07 -19.80 -8.04
CA ARG A 50 2.91 -19.29 -9.39
C ARG A 50 1.67 -18.42 -9.42
N ALA A 51 1.86 -17.11 -9.60
CA ALA A 51 0.74 -16.22 -9.87
C ALA A 51 0.01 -16.73 -11.11
N GLN A 52 -1.25 -17.13 -10.93
CA GLN A 52 -2.09 -17.50 -12.06
C GLN A 52 -2.18 -16.31 -13.01
N ALA A 53 -2.17 -16.57 -14.31
CA ALA A 53 -2.37 -15.52 -15.30
C ALA A 53 -3.66 -14.77 -14.96
N GLY A 54 -3.51 -13.49 -14.61
CA GLY A 54 -4.63 -12.66 -14.24
C GLY A 54 -5.66 -12.59 -15.36
N ARG A 55 -6.90 -12.25 -15.02
CA ARG A 55 -7.95 -12.05 -16.02
C ARG A 55 -7.47 -11.06 -17.09
N ARG A 56 -7.48 -11.48 -18.36
CA ARG A 56 -7.17 -10.60 -19.50
C ARG A 56 -8.05 -9.35 -19.38
N ARG A 57 -7.41 -8.16 -19.40
CA ARG A 57 -8.14 -6.89 -19.39
C ARG A 57 -9.09 -6.89 -20.59
N LYS A 58 -10.39 -6.80 -20.31
CA LYS A 58 -11.40 -6.53 -21.35
C LYS A 58 -11.43 -5.03 -21.56
N ASN A 59 -11.43 -4.59 -22.82
CA ASN A 59 -11.69 -3.19 -23.14
C ASN A 59 -13.09 -2.85 -22.58
N ARG A 60 -13.15 -1.82 -21.74
CA ARG A 60 -14.39 -1.35 -21.14
C ARG A 60 -15.23 -0.69 -22.23
N VAL A 61 -16.51 -1.06 -22.33
CA VAL A 61 -17.50 -0.35 -23.14
C VAL A 61 -18.08 0.78 -22.29
N PRO A 62 -17.95 2.06 -22.69
CA PRO A 62 -18.55 3.19 -21.97
C PRO A 62 -20.09 3.15 -22.04
N SER A 63 -20.75 3.65 -20.99
CA SER A 63 -22.22 3.81 -20.95
C SER A 63 -22.69 5.05 -21.72
N ALA A 64 -24.01 5.21 -21.91
CA ALA A 64 -24.63 6.24 -22.74
C ALA A 64 -24.38 7.73 -22.32
N GLY A 65 -23.60 7.99 -21.27
CA GLY A 65 -23.15 9.34 -20.89
C GLY A 65 -21.63 9.47 -20.75
N GLU A 66 -20.90 8.37 -20.89
CA GLU A 66 -19.45 8.36 -20.75
C GLU A 66 -18.77 8.71 -22.07
N HIS A 67 -18.55 10.01 -22.24
CA HIS A 67 -17.75 10.50 -23.34
C HIS A 67 -16.29 10.15 -23.07
N GLY A 68 -15.58 9.65 -24.08
CA GLY A 68 -14.13 9.44 -23.99
C GLY A 68 -13.41 10.71 -23.55
N ARG A 69 -12.16 10.58 -23.09
CA ARG A 69 -11.35 11.77 -22.72
C ARG A 69 -11.38 12.75 -23.89
N ARG A 70 -11.93 13.95 -23.67
CA ARG A 70 -11.94 15.01 -24.69
C ARG A 70 -10.51 15.20 -25.16
N SER A 71 -10.30 15.13 -26.48
CA SER A 71 -8.99 15.42 -27.05
C SER A 71 -8.57 16.81 -26.59
N ARG A 72 -7.35 16.94 -26.09
CA ARG A 72 -6.83 18.23 -25.64
C ARG A 72 -6.80 19.17 -26.84
N TYR A 73 -7.35 20.36 -26.69
CA TYR A 73 -7.39 21.37 -27.74
C TYR A 73 -6.51 22.55 -27.34
N CYS A 74 -5.64 22.99 -28.24
CA CYS A 74 -4.77 24.13 -28.01
C CYS A 74 -5.43 25.41 -28.51
N THR A 75 -5.59 26.39 -27.62
CA THR A 75 -6.17 27.70 -27.95
C THR A 75 -5.22 28.60 -28.74
N ILE A 76 -3.91 28.34 -28.73
CA ILE A 76 -2.91 29.12 -29.48
C ILE A 76 -2.88 28.70 -30.94
N CYS A 77 -2.54 27.42 -31.19
CA CYS A 77 -2.34 26.91 -32.55
C CYS A 77 -3.63 26.33 -33.18
N LYS A 78 -4.73 26.29 -32.42
CA LYS A 78 -6.05 25.77 -32.83
C LYS A 78 -6.05 24.30 -33.26
N LYS A 79 -5.05 23.52 -32.85
CA LYS A 79 -4.92 22.07 -33.14
C LYS A 79 -5.29 21.22 -31.92
N SER A 80 -5.76 20.00 -32.18
CA SER A 80 -6.04 18.99 -31.16
C SER A 80 -4.79 18.13 -30.84
N GLY A 81 -4.84 17.38 -29.74
CA GLY A 81 -3.76 16.49 -29.26
C GLY A 81 -2.91 17.06 -28.11
N HIS A 82 -2.92 18.37 -27.89
CA HIS A 82 -2.15 19.03 -26.82
C HIS A 82 -2.90 20.26 -26.27
N ASN A 83 -2.47 20.77 -25.11
CA ASN A 83 -3.01 21.98 -24.49
C ASN A 83 -2.07 23.17 -24.72
N ARG A 84 -2.48 24.38 -24.29
CA ARG A 84 -1.68 25.62 -24.41
C ARG A 84 -0.24 25.46 -23.88
N GLN A 85 -0.08 24.81 -22.73
CA GLN A 85 1.20 24.64 -22.04
C GLN A 85 2.18 23.75 -22.80
N ASN A 86 1.68 22.78 -23.57
CA ASN A 86 2.49 21.83 -24.30
C ASN A 86 2.47 22.11 -25.81
N CYS A 87 2.22 23.36 -26.20
CA CYS A 87 2.21 23.78 -27.59
C CYS A 87 3.63 23.94 -28.11
N SER A 88 3.92 23.37 -29.29
CA SER A 88 5.21 23.52 -29.97
C SER A 88 5.50 24.96 -30.41
N ASN A 89 4.51 25.85 -30.38
CA ASN A 89 4.67 27.28 -30.61
C ASN A 89 3.98 28.07 -29.47
N PRO A 90 4.61 28.16 -28.28
CA PRO A 90 4.05 28.91 -27.18
C PRO A 90 4.19 30.43 -27.42
N PRO A 91 3.22 31.26 -26.99
CA PRO A 91 3.35 32.71 -27.02
C PRO A 91 4.55 33.14 -26.17
N ALA A 92 5.15 34.29 -26.51
CA ALA A 92 6.41 34.79 -25.93
C ALA A 92 6.46 34.70 -24.38
N ASP A 93 5.35 34.96 -23.71
CA ASP A 93 5.20 34.92 -22.25
C ASP A 93 5.36 33.52 -21.62
N GLN A 94 5.22 32.43 -22.39
CA GLN A 94 5.40 31.05 -21.92
C GLN A 94 6.73 30.42 -22.35
N GLN A 95 7.60 31.18 -23.03
CA GLN A 95 8.92 30.72 -23.45
C GLN A 95 9.94 30.72 -22.31
N GLY A 96 9.55 31.18 -21.12
CA GLY A 96 10.43 31.38 -19.97
C GLY A 96 10.49 30.26 -18.94
N ASN A 97 10.25 28.98 -19.29
CA ASN A 97 10.63 27.82 -18.46
C ASN A 97 10.46 26.50 -19.25
N VAL A 98 11.28 26.30 -20.28
CA VAL A 98 11.57 24.96 -20.78
C VAL A 98 12.99 24.63 -20.33
N PRO A 99 13.21 23.74 -19.34
CA PRO A 99 14.51 23.10 -19.23
C PRO A 99 14.80 22.47 -20.59
N ASN A 100 15.87 22.94 -21.21
CA ASN A 100 16.46 22.38 -22.42
C ASN A 100 16.30 20.84 -22.41
N PRO A 101 15.89 20.17 -23.52
CA PRO A 101 15.99 18.72 -23.63
C PRO A 101 17.47 18.31 -23.58
N GLN A 102 18.05 18.31 -22.38
CA GLN A 102 19.34 17.73 -22.13
C GLN A 102 19.22 16.26 -22.50
N THR A 103 20.00 15.85 -23.48
CA THR A 103 20.23 14.49 -23.96
C THR A 103 21.01 13.67 -22.93
N ASP A 104 20.86 13.99 -21.65
CA ASP A 104 21.52 13.31 -20.56
C ASP A 104 20.67 12.09 -20.17
N PRO A 105 21.28 10.90 -20.02
CA PRO A 105 20.58 9.72 -19.51
C PRO A 105 19.89 10.07 -18.19
N PRO A 106 18.69 9.51 -17.89
CA PRO A 106 17.97 9.80 -16.66
C PRO A 106 18.89 9.57 -15.47
N GLN A 107 19.34 10.66 -14.85
CA GLN A 107 20.23 10.60 -13.71
C GLN A 107 19.50 9.84 -12.61
N PRO A 108 20.10 8.80 -12.02
CA PRO A 108 19.48 8.07 -10.93
C PRO A 108 19.13 9.06 -9.84
N ARG A 109 17.85 9.11 -9.45
CA ARG A 109 17.39 10.03 -8.43
C ARG A 109 18.19 9.76 -7.16
N ARG A 110 19.11 10.66 -6.82
CA ARG A 110 19.87 10.64 -5.57
C ARG A 110 18.90 10.89 -4.42
N CYS A 111 18.25 9.82 -3.97
CA CYS A 111 17.38 9.88 -2.82
C CYS A 111 18.26 9.87 -1.56
N LYS A 112 18.28 11.01 -0.87
CA LYS A 112 18.88 11.16 0.46
C LYS A 112 17.79 10.98 1.50
N CYS A 113 18.08 10.19 2.52
CA CYS A 113 17.18 10.04 3.64
C CYS A 113 17.15 11.33 4.47
N LYS A 114 15.96 11.90 4.68
CA LYS A 114 15.78 13.09 5.53
C LYS A 114 16.00 12.83 7.04
N SER A 115 16.12 11.56 7.46
CA SER A 115 16.39 11.21 8.86
C SER A 115 17.88 10.99 9.13
N CYS A 116 18.59 10.22 8.30
CA CYS A 116 19.99 9.86 8.53
C CYS A 116 20.98 10.46 7.52
N GLY A 117 20.49 11.20 6.50
CA GLY A 117 21.32 11.84 5.47
C GLY A 117 21.89 10.91 4.39
N GLN A 118 21.85 9.59 4.59
CA GLN A 118 22.45 8.61 3.68
C GLN A 118 21.69 8.49 2.34
N GLU A 119 22.44 8.26 1.26
CA GLU A 119 21.91 8.04 -0.10
C GLU A 119 21.36 6.60 -0.26
N GLY A 120 20.49 6.40 -1.25
CA GLY A 120 19.99 5.06 -1.63
C GLY A 120 18.67 4.65 -0.99
N HIS A 121 18.13 5.41 -0.02
CA HIS A 121 16.84 5.15 0.58
C HIS A 121 16.10 6.44 0.98
N ASN A 122 14.77 6.33 1.17
CA ASN A 122 13.93 7.43 1.63
C ASN A 122 13.70 7.35 3.16
N LYS A 123 13.24 8.44 3.80
CA LYS A 123 12.95 8.47 5.25
C LYS A 123 12.04 7.34 5.74
N ARG A 124 11.15 6.81 4.89
CA ARG A 124 10.20 5.75 5.28
C ARG A 124 10.88 4.39 5.39
N MET A 125 11.89 4.14 4.56
CA MET A 125 12.67 2.90 4.48
C MET A 125 14.04 3.05 5.16
N CYS A 126 14.16 3.98 6.09
CA CYS A 126 15.41 4.22 6.81
C CYS A 126 15.66 3.07 7.81
N PRO A 127 16.80 2.37 7.74
CA PRO A 127 17.12 1.30 8.69
C PRO A 127 17.24 1.79 10.13
N THR A 128 17.55 3.08 10.31
CA THR A 128 17.68 3.75 11.62
C THR A 128 16.43 4.53 11.97
N ARG A 129 15.27 4.18 11.41
CA ARG A 129 14.02 4.85 11.76
C ARG A 129 13.76 4.60 13.25
N PRO A 130 13.40 5.63 14.04
CA PRO A 130 13.40 5.56 15.51
C PRO A 130 12.21 4.77 16.10
N TYR A 131 11.88 3.60 15.56
CA TYR A 131 10.85 2.72 16.13
C TYR A 131 11.40 1.44 16.77
N ASP A 132 12.71 1.21 16.69
CA ASP A 132 13.37 0.11 17.40
C ASP A 132 14.37 0.70 18.40
N ASP A 133 13.87 1.29 19.49
CA ASP A 133 14.66 1.49 20.71
C ASP A 133 14.10 0.58 21.82
N PRO A 134 14.71 -0.59 22.07
CA PRO A 134 14.34 -1.48 23.16
C PRO A 134 14.67 -0.94 24.56
N THR A 135 15.22 0.28 24.68
CA THR A 135 15.79 0.78 25.93
C THR A 135 14.91 1.81 26.64
N LYS A 136 13.62 1.94 26.32
CA LYS A 136 12.75 2.77 27.14
C LYS A 136 12.41 2.01 28.44
N PRO A 137 12.92 2.41 29.62
CA PRO A 137 12.50 1.79 30.86
C PRO A 137 11.00 2.02 31.07
N ALA A 138 10.34 0.99 31.61
CA ALA A 138 8.98 1.10 32.13
C ALA A 138 8.96 2.22 33.18
N ASN A 139 8.12 3.22 32.97
CA ASN A 139 7.79 4.16 34.03
C ASN A 139 6.78 3.45 34.94
N ASP A 140 7.28 2.86 36.02
CA ASP A 140 6.48 2.58 37.22
C ASP A 140 6.53 3.84 38.09
N ASP A 141 5.41 4.53 38.25
CA ASP A 141 5.20 5.49 39.33
C ASP A 141 3.71 5.43 39.74
N ILE A 142 3.51 4.83 40.92
CA ILE A 142 2.47 4.98 41.97
C ILE A 142 1.06 5.43 41.56
#